data_AF-A0A4Q1D6J0-F1
#
_entry.id   AF-A0A4Q1D6J0-F1
#
_cell.length_a   1.000
_cell.length_b   1.000
_cell.length_c   1.000
_cell.angle_alpha   90.00
_cell.angle_beta   90.00
_cell.angle_gamma   90.00
#
_symmetry.space_group_name_H-M   'P 1'
#
loop_
_entity.id
_entity.type
_entity.pdbx_description
1 polymer ?
#
loop_
_entity_poly.entity_id
_entity_poly.type
_entity_poly.pdbx_seq_one_letter_code
_entity_poly.pdbx_strand_id
1 'polypeptide(L)'
;MSDDYKDEFLLRLQKSLIYNFLKDKCCDKDNEVIALIDSAVSYAFQRTKTIIKHMGEFTLHDGDHLFRVLSLMEKLLSGNTIKNLSSPELMLLILGAFFHDIGMSPDEKNVLAWKKVWNKSPEYENEEEQKTCNEFKRFYTARPDQHEIITRLIEQGKNSNADTLKSYLITDFIRQTHAERAREIIDRDWNGKIVFRDTDLTVELAQICFSHNEDALSLLDLDKNLLCCTSNYACLPLIGVILRLSDILDFDAKRTPPILFSHLYVRHPVSLSEWSKHRAVEAWEISPDLIQFNAKCKHPAIEASIHSFCDLIDHELSVCNNISSALNEFNKGCGRDIMLKFPFKVNREKIRTETDIKNKPKYIYRDTQFNLSKKQVIDLLMGTKLYGNPDVALRELLQNSIDACLLREAQEKKWGISYQPEITVKYYVESDEIILEVSDNGTGMDQYIIDNYYSKVGSSFYKSTDFYNLKSETNADFTPTSRFGIGILSCFMVADTLMVDTKRVLAPYKSSESLSITVEGQESIFWNKGSSKQSFEVFRRVGAAVNATFYTQFLDLD
;
A
#
# COMPACT_ATOMS: atom_id res chain seq x y z
N MET A 1 9.00 -29.66 -35.74
CA MET A 1 7.99 -29.57 -34.67
C MET A 1 7.50 -28.14 -34.68
N SER A 2 6.25 -27.89 -35.05
CA SER A 2 5.68 -26.55 -34.92
C SER A 2 5.66 -26.16 -33.44
N ASP A 3 6.02 -24.92 -33.12
CA ASP A 3 5.97 -24.36 -31.76
C ASP A 3 4.50 -24.23 -31.31
N ASP A 4 3.85 -25.35 -30.97
CA ASP A 4 2.44 -25.48 -30.57
C ASP A 4 2.06 -24.56 -29.38
N TYR A 5 3.05 -24.16 -28.57
CA TYR A 5 2.85 -23.25 -27.43
C TYR A 5 2.72 -21.77 -27.83
N LYS A 6 3.22 -21.37 -29.00
CA LYS A 6 3.12 -19.96 -29.46
C LYS A 6 1.70 -19.62 -29.88
N ASP A 7 0.94 -20.61 -30.37
CA ASP A 7 -0.43 -20.43 -30.80
C ASP A 7 -1.38 -20.04 -29.64
N GLU A 8 -1.04 -20.39 -28.39
CA GLU A 8 -1.82 -20.02 -27.20
C GLU A 8 -1.93 -18.50 -26.98
N PHE A 9 -0.87 -17.75 -27.31
CA PHE A 9 -0.79 -16.31 -27.03
C PHE A 9 -0.73 -15.45 -28.30
N LEU A 10 -0.07 -15.91 -29.38
CA LEU A 10 0.11 -15.10 -30.59
C LEU A 10 -1.22 -14.74 -31.25
N LEU A 11 -2.16 -15.69 -31.36
CA LEU A 11 -3.48 -15.44 -31.96
C LEU A 11 -4.29 -14.39 -31.19
N ARG A 12 -4.03 -14.23 -29.90
CA ARG A 12 -4.67 -13.23 -29.04
C ARG A 12 -3.94 -11.89 -29.15
N LEU A 13 -2.62 -11.92 -29.13
CA LEU A 13 -1.78 -10.73 -29.29
C LEU A 13 -2.02 -10.06 -30.66
N GLN A 14 -2.20 -10.84 -31.73
CA GLN A 14 -2.54 -10.33 -33.06
C GLN A 14 -3.92 -9.63 -33.13
N LYS A 15 -4.80 -9.83 -32.15
CA LYS A 15 -6.07 -9.10 -32.04
C LYS A 15 -5.91 -7.74 -31.35
N SER A 16 -4.79 -7.49 -30.67
CA SER A 16 -4.53 -6.22 -29.99
C SER A 16 -4.29 -5.10 -30.99
N LEU A 17 -5.01 -4.00 -30.83
CA LEU A 17 -4.79 -2.76 -31.57
C LEU A 17 -3.41 -2.17 -31.28
N ILE A 18 -2.97 -2.18 -30.02
CA ILE A 18 -1.64 -1.67 -29.62
C ILE A 18 -0.54 -2.48 -30.34
N TYR A 19 -0.63 -3.82 -30.32
CA TYR A 19 0.33 -4.69 -31.02
C TYR A 19 0.32 -4.47 -32.54
N ASN A 20 -0.86 -4.34 -33.15
CA ASN A 20 -0.96 -4.13 -34.59
C ASN A 20 -0.33 -2.79 -35.01
N PHE A 21 -0.57 -1.70 -34.28
CA PHE A 21 0.09 -0.42 -34.56
C PHE A 21 1.61 -0.47 -34.31
N LEU A 22 2.07 -1.19 -33.29
CA LEU A 22 3.51 -1.41 -33.09
C LEU A 22 4.12 -2.13 -34.28
N LYS A 23 3.49 -3.22 -34.72
CA LYS A 23 3.91 -4.00 -35.88
C LYS A 23 3.95 -3.16 -37.15
N ASP A 24 2.93 -2.36 -37.41
CA ASP A 24 2.88 -1.47 -38.58
C ASP A 24 4.01 -0.43 -38.55
N LYS A 25 4.33 0.13 -37.38
CA LYS A 25 5.43 1.09 -37.21
C LYS A 25 6.82 0.46 -37.28
N CYS A 26 6.92 -0.84 -36.99
CA CYS A 26 8.17 -1.61 -37.01
C CYS A 26 8.32 -2.53 -38.26
N CYS A 27 7.36 -2.50 -39.20
CA CYS A 27 7.28 -3.48 -40.30
C CYS A 27 8.50 -3.45 -41.25
N ASP A 28 9.13 -2.28 -41.41
CA ASP A 28 10.28 -2.08 -42.31
C ASP A 28 11.61 -1.88 -41.56
N LYS A 29 11.56 -1.56 -40.27
CA LYS A 29 12.70 -1.22 -39.39
C LYS A 29 12.38 -1.75 -37.99
N ASP A 30 13.35 -2.36 -37.32
CA ASP A 30 13.22 -2.84 -35.93
C ASP A 30 12.42 -4.15 -35.76
N ASN A 31 12.54 -5.09 -36.70
CA ASN A 31 11.93 -6.43 -36.58
C ASN A 31 12.31 -7.17 -35.28
N GLU A 32 13.48 -6.86 -34.72
CA GLU A 32 13.94 -7.39 -33.43
C GLU A 32 13.00 -7.02 -32.28
N VAL A 33 12.30 -5.88 -32.35
CA VAL A 33 11.32 -5.46 -31.34
C VAL A 33 10.12 -6.42 -31.30
N ILE A 34 9.65 -6.90 -32.45
CA ILE A 34 8.54 -7.86 -32.50
C ILE A 34 8.98 -9.22 -31.94
N ALA A 35 10.18 -9.68 -32.29
CA ALA A 35 10.75 -10.89 -31.72
C ALA A 35 10.93 -10.79 -30.19
N LEU A 36 11.35 -9.62 -29.71
CA LEU A 36 11.46 -9.31 -28.29
C LEU A 36 10.09 -9.38 -27.60
N ILE A 37 9.06 -8.74 -28.15
CA ILE A 37 7.69 -8.80 -27.62
C ILE A 37 7.19 -10.24 -27.54
N ASP A 38 7.35 -11.03 -28.60
CA ASP A 38 6.89 -12.43 -28.61
C ASP A 38 7.58 -13.28 -27.53
N SER A 39 8.89 -13.08 -27.35
CA SER A 39 9.68 -13.75 -26.30
C SER A 39 9.23 -13.32 -24.90
N ALA A 40 9.04 -12.02 -24.68
CA ALA A 40 8.67 -11.44 -23.40
C ALA A 40 7.25 -11.81 -22.98
N VAL A 41 6.30 -11.73 -23.91
CA VAL A 41 4.91 -12.17 -23.71
C VAL A 41 4.86 -13.65 -23.39
N SER A 42 5.59 -14.49 -24.13
CA SER A 42 5.66 -15.93 -23.86
C SER A 42 6.19 -16.20 -22.45
N TYR A 43 7.30 -15.57 -22.06
CA TYR A 43 7.90 -15.71 -20.73
C TYR A 43 6.91 -15.36 -19.62
N ALA A 44 6.31 -14.17 -19.69
CA ALA A 44 5.35 -13.70 -18.69
C ALA A 44 4.09 -14.58 -18.64
N PHE A 45 3.56 -14.98 -19.80
CA PHE A 45 2.39 -15.84 -19.89
C PHE A 45 2.63 -17.23 -19.29
N GLN A 46 3.80 -17.84 -19.50
CA GLN A 46 4.10 -19.14 -18.87
C GLN A 46 4.32 -18.99 -17.36
N ARG A 47 4.97 -17.90 -16.93
CA ARG A 47 5.26 -17.66 -15.51
C ARG A 47 3.98 -17.47 -14.68
N THR A 48 3.04 -16.68 -15.19
CA THR A 48 1.75 -16.42 -14.50
C THR A 48 0.88 -17.66 -14.30
N LYS A 49 1.07 -18.73 -15.10
CA LYS A 49 0.41 -20.04 -14.85
C LYS A 49 0.72 -20.62 -13.46
N THR A 50 1.84 -20.24 -12.84
CA THR A 50 2.24 -20.78 -11.53
C THR A 50 1.69 -20.00 -10.33
N ILE A 51 1.05 -18.83 -10.55
CA ILE A 51 0.46 -17.99 -9.49
C ILE A 51 -0.55 -18.77 -8.64
N ILE A 52 -1.37 -19.61 -9.29
CA ILE A 52 -2.40 -20.42 -8.62
C ILE A 52 -1.83 -21.39 -7.58
N LYS A 53 -0.54 -21.76 -7.68
CA LYS A 53 0.11 -22.71 -6.77
C LYS A 53 0.13 -22.22 -5.32
N HIS A 54 0.36 -20.92 -5.12
CA HIS A 54 0.50 -20.31 -3.78
C HIS A 54 -0.55 -19.24 -3.49
N MET A 55 -1.43 -18.95 -4.46
CA MET A 55 -2.54 -18.01 -4.33
C MET A 55 -3.88 -18.65 -4.72
N GLY A 56 -4.03 -19.97 -4.50
CA GLY A 56 -5.16 -20.76 -4.99
C GLY A 56 -6.54 -20.34 -4.47
N GLU A 57 -6.64 -19.71 -3.29
CA GLU A 57 -7.91 -19.17 -2.79
C GLU A 57 -8.22 -17.75 -3.31
N PHE A 58 -7.27 -17.08 -3.97
CA PHE A 58 -7.42 -15.69 -4.41
C PHE A 58 -7.99 -15.60 -5.84
N THR A 59 -8.29 -14.39 -6.30
CA THR A 59 -8.76 -14.18 -7.69
C THR A 59 -7.67 -14.54 -8.68
N LEU A 60 -8.06 -14.92 -9.90
CA LEU A 60 -7.11 -15.33 -10.94
C LEU A 60 -6.29 -14.13 -11.45
N HIS A 61 -4.97 -14.29 -11.44
CA HIS A 61 -4.01 -13.38 -12.08
C HIS A 61 -3.23 -14.17 -13.14
N ASP A 62 -3.96 -14.92 -13.97
CA ASP A 62 -3.39 -15.79 -15.00
C ASP A 62 -3.14 -15.05 -16.31
N GLY A 63 -2.68 -15.75 -17.34
CA GLY A 63 -2.45 -15.15 -18.65
C GLY A 63 -3.68 -14.45 -19.24
N ASP A 64 -4.91 -14.85 -18.88
CA ASP A 64 -6.11 -14.15 -19.32
C ASP A 64 -6.22 -12.75 -18.72
N HIS A 65 -5.78 -12.56 -17.48
CA HIS A 65 -5.69 -11.23 -16.87
C HIS A 65 -4.78 -10.30 -17.65
N LEU A 66 -3.57 -10.75 -18.01
CA LEU A 66 -2.60 -9.92 -18.76
C LEU A 66 -3.20 -9.39 -20.08
N PHE A 67 -3.92 -10.24 -20.81
CA PHE A 67 -4.62 -9.84 -22.03
C PHE A 67 -5.83 -8.94 -21.79
N ARG A 68 -6.55 -9.10 -20.66
CA ARG A 68 -7.65 -8.19 -20.30
C ARG A 68 -7.11 -6.81 -19.95
N VAL A 69 -6.01 -6.72 -19.20
CA VAL A 69 -5.31 -5.46 -18.93
C VAL A 69 -4.93 -4.79 -20.25
N LEU A 70 -4.28 -5.49 -21.18
CA LEU A 70 -3.96 -4.93 -22.50
C LEU A 70 -5.20 -4.44 -23.27
N SER A 71 -6.31 -5.19 -23.22
CA SER A 71 -7.57 -4.78 -23.86
C SER A 71 -8.22 -3.57 -23.18
N LEU A 72 -8.07 -3.42 -21.86
CA LEU A 72 -8.53 -2.25 -21.12
C LEU A 72 -7.68 -1.02 -21.44
N MET A 73 -6.37 -1.17 -21.62
CA MET A 73 -5.50 -0.09 -22.11
C MET A 73 -6.00 0.45 -23.45
N GLU A 74 -6.39 -0.44 -24.37
CA GLU A 74 -6.94 -0.06 -25.68
C GLU A 74 -8.25 0.72 -25.58
N LYS A 75 -9.14 0.28 -24.68
CA LYS A 75 -10.42 0.95 -24.42
C LYS A 75 -10.23 2.33 -23.80
N LEU A 76 -9.24 2.50 -22.93
CA LEU A 76 -8.89 3.78 -22.31
C LEU A 76 -8.17 4.72 -23.28
N LEU A 77 -7.35 4.20 -24.19
CA LEU A 77 -6.56 5.03 -25.08
C LEU A 77 -7.30 5.52 -26.32
N SER A 78 -8.39 4.90 -26.77
CA SER A 78 -9.04 5.20 -28.07
C SER A 78 -8.12 4.92 -29.28
N GLY A 79 -8.70 4.53 -30.42
CA GLY A 79 -7.91 4.16 -31.60
C GLY A 79 -7.05 5.30 -32.16
N ASN A 80 -7.49 6.56 -32.05
CA ASN A 80 -6.74 7.71 -32.55
C ASN A 80 -5.48 7.98 -31.71
N THR A 81 -5.59 7.95 -30.39
CA THR A 81 -4.44 8.16 -29.50
C THR A 81 -3.41 7.05 -29.69
N ILE A 82 -3.85 5.78 -29.74
CA ILE A 82 -2.93 4.63 -29.94
C ILE A 82 -2.11 4.81 -31.22
N LYS A 83 -2.76 5.26 -32.32
CA LYS A 83 -2.07 5.54 -33.59
C LYS A 83 -0.98 6.62 -33.43
N ASN A 84 -1.19 7.60 -32.56
CA ASN A 84 -0.29 8.72 -32.33
C ASN A 84 0.81 8.46 -31.28
N LEU A 85 0.77 7.33 -30.56
CA LEU A 85 1.84 6.90 -29.64
C LEU A 85 3.11 6.49 -30.39
N SER A 86 4.29 6.68 -29.81
CA SER A 86 5.55 6.24 -30.41
C SER A 86 5.73 4.72 -30.34
N SER A 87 6.63 4.15 -31.15
CA SER A 87 6.90 2.70 -31.09
C SER A 87 7.41 2.24 -29.71
N PRO A 88 8.32 2.97 -29.03
CA PRO A 88 8.71 2.64 -27.65
C PRO A 88 7.53 2.66 -26.66
N GLU A 89 6.58 3.60 -26.78
CA GLU A 89 5.41 3.65 -25.91
C GLU A 89 4.48 2.45 -26.12
N LEU A 90 4.21 2.08 -27.38
CA LEU A 90 3.41 0.91 -27.71
C LEU A 90 4.08 -0.39 -27.21
N MET A 91 5.40 -0.50 -27.38
CA MET A 91 6.20 -1.62 -26.85
C MET A 91 6.09 -1.71 -25.32
N LEU A 92 6.32 -0.60 -24.61
CA LEU A 92 6.27 -0.56 -23.15
C LEU A 92 4.86 -0.74 -22.58
N LEU A 93 3.79 -0.34 -23.29
CA LEU A 93 2.41 -0.66 -22.89
C LEU A 93 2.16 -2.17 -22.89
N ILE A 94 2.59 -2.86 -23.95
CA ILE A 94 2.47 -4.32 -24.03
C ILE A 94 3.32 -4.96 -22.92
N LEU A 95 4.59 -4.58 -22.81
CA LEU A 95 5.47 -5.17 -21.80
C LEU A 95 4.96 -4.90 -20.39
N GLY A 96 4.51 -3.69 -20.07
CA GLY A 96 3.92 -3.34 -18.77
C GLY A 96 2.69 -4.20 -18.45
N ALA A 97 1.77 -4.38 -19.40
CA ALA A 97 0.60 -5.25 -19.20
C ALA A 97 0.98 -6.70 -18.86
N PHE A 98 2.08 -7.22 -19.42
CA PHE A 98 2.53 -8.59 -19.17
C PHE A 98 3.47 -8.73 -17.98
N PHE A 99 4.22 -7.70 -17.62
CA PHE A 99 5.28 -7.77 -16.60
C PHE A 99 4.86 -7.23 -15.23
N HIS A 100 3.83 -6.38 -15.11
CA HIS A 100 3.48 -5.75 -13.82
C HIS A 100 3.24 -6.76 -12.70
N ASP A 101 2.61 -7.89 -13.03
CA ASP A 101 2.16 -8.90 -12.09
C ASP A 101 3.04 -10.16 -12.01
N ILE A 102 4.16 -10.22 -12.75
CA ILE A 102 5.03 -11.41 -12.76
C ILE A 102 5.60 -11.73 -11.37
N GLY A 103 5.67 -10.73 -10.51
CA GLY A 103 6.06 -10.88 -9.12
C GLY A 103 5.04 -11.66 -8.27
N MET A 104 3.80 -11.86 -8.73
CA MET A 104 2.83 -12.74 -8.07
C MET A 104 3.24 -14.23 -8.19
N SER A 105 4.21 -14.54 -9.04
CA SER A 105 4.76 -15.88 -9.29
C SER A 105 6.17 -16.04 -8.67
N PRO A 106 6.28 -16.20 -7.33
CA PRO A 106 7.58 -16.42 -6.69
C PRO A 106 8.18 -17.78 -7.07
N ASP A 107 9.51 -17.86 -7.03
CA ASP A 107 10.21 -19.13 -7.21
C ASP A 107 9.93 -20.07 -6.03
N GLU A 108 9.81 -21.37 -6.30
CA GLU A 108 9.47 -22.36 -5.27
C GLU A 108 10.46 -22.38 -4.10
N LYS A 109 11.75 -22.18 -4.39
CA LYS A 109 12.81 -22.08 -3.38
C LYS A 109 12.50 -21.01 -2.33
N ASN A 110 11.96 -19.86 -2.76
CA ASN A 110 11.67 -18.75 -1.86
C ASN A 110 10.47 -19.08 -0.96
N VAL A 111 9.43 -19.70 -1.52
CA VAL A 111 8.25 -20.10 -0.73
C VAL A 111 8.59 -21.18 0.29
N LEU A 112 9.45 -22.13 -0.07
CA LEU A 112 9.96 -23.14 0.87
C LEU A 112 10.77 -22.48 2.00
N ALA A 113 11.62 -21.50 1.67
CA ALA A 113 12.36 -20.72 2.66
C ALA A 113 11.42 -19.97 3.62
N TRP A 114 10.36 -19.32 3.13
CA TRP A 114 9.36 -18.63 3.97
C TRP A 114 8.65 -19.57 4.93
N LYS A 115 8.30 -20.78 4.48
CA LYS A 115 7.65 -21.80 5.32
C LYS A 115 8.51 -22.26 6.49
N LYS A 116 9.85 -22.11 6.41
CA LYS A 116 10.77 -22.45 7.52
C LYS A 116 10.54 -21.60 8.77
N VAL A 117 9.85 -20.46 8.68
CA VAL A 117 9.47 -19.63 9.84
C VAL A 117 8.64 -20.39 10.88
N TRP A 118 7.87 -21.41 10.47
CA TRP A 118 7.07 -22.22 11.39
C TRP A 118 7.78 -23.49 11.88
N ASN A 119 9.02 -23.73 11.48
CA ASN A 119 9.80 -24.89 11.93
C ASN A 119 10.41 -24.61 13.31
N LYS A 120 10.42 -25.63 14.19
CA LYS A 120 11.04 -25.52 15.53
C LYS A 120 12.55 -25.27 15.46
N SER A 121 13.23 -25.91 14.51
CA SER A 121 14.66 -25.76 14.23
C SER A 121 14.85 -25.64 12.72
N PRO A 122 14.83 -24.43 12.14
CA PRO A 122 15.01 -24.25 10.70
C PRO A 122 16.48 -24.45 10.32
N GLU A 123 16.72 -25.37 9.39
CA GLU A 123 18.02 -25.55 8.74
C GLU A 123 18.04 -24.77 7.43
N TYR A 124 19.15 -24.12 7.11
CA TYR A 124 19.31 -23.33 5.88
C TYR A 124 20.45 -23.89 5.04
N GLU A 125 20.26 -23.96 3.74
CA GLU A 125 21.28 -24.44 2.80
C GLU A 125 22.37 -23.39 2.57
N ASN A 126 22.00 -22.11 2.59
CA ASN A 126 22.91 -20.97 2.36
C ASN A 126 22.39 -19.67 3.01
N GLU A 127 23.22 -18.61 2.97
CA GLU A 127 22.88 -17.30 3.52
C GLU A 127 21.70 -16.62 2.79
N GLU A 128 21.54 -16.87 1.48
CA GLU A 128 20.44 -16.31 0.66
C GLU A 128 19.07 -16.85 1.12
N GLU A 129 19.00 -18.16 1.41
CA GLU A 129 17.79 -18.80 1.93
C GLU A 129 17.45 -18.27 3.33
N GLN A 130 18.46 -18.09 4.18
CA GLN A 130 18.29 -17.50 5.49
C GLN A 130 17.77 -16.05 5.40
N LYS A 131 18.31 -15.25 4.47
CA LYS A 131 17.83 -13.89 4.20
C LYS A 131 16.35 -13.90 3.77
N THR A 132 16.00 -14.75 2.81
CA THR A 132 14.64 -14.90 2.28
C THR A 132 13.65 -15.32 3.37
N CYS A 133 14.03 -16.28 4.24
CA CYS A 133 13.24 -16.67 5.40
C CYS A 133 13.07 -15.49 6.38
N ASN A 134 14.13 -14.72 6.64
CA ASN A 134 14.10 -13.59 7.55
C ASN A 134 13.20 -12.44 7.05
N GLU A 135 13.11 -12.22 5.74
CA GLU A 135 12.18 -11.24 5.15
C GLU A 135 10.72 -11.60 5.46
N PHE A 136 10.32 -12.86 5.23
CA PHE A 136 8.97 -13.32 5.61
C PHE A 136 8.79 -13.35 7.14
N LYS A 137 9.83 -13.68 7.90
CA LYS A 137 9.79 -13.65 9.37
C LYS A 137 9.47 -12.26 9.90
N ARG A 138 10.03 -11.20 9.31
CA ARG A 138 9.70 -9.80 9.64
C ARG A 138 8.21 -9.53 9.42
N PHE A 139 7.72 -9.85 8.22
CA PHE A 139 6.31 -9.71 7.86
C PHE A 139 5.36 -10.48 8.79
N TYR A 140 5.73 -11.71 9.17
CA TYR A 140 4.95 -12.56 10.07
C TYR A 140 4.94 -12.05 11.51
N THR A 141 6.11 -11.65 12.02
CA THR A 141 6.26 -11.09 13.38
C THR A 141 5.51 -9.77 13.53
N ALA A 142 5.30 -9.06 12.42
CA ALA A 142 4.49 -7.86 12.35
C ALA A 142 2.98 -8.04 12.53
N ARG A 143 2.51 -9.29 12.73
CA ARG A 143 1.10 -9.63 12.91
C ARG A 143 0.92 -10.56 14.12
N PRO A 144 1.12 -10.08 15.36
CA PRO A 144 1.06 -10.90 16.56
C PRO A 144 -0.31 -11.56 16.77
N ASP A 145 -1.41 -10.85 16.44
CA ASP A 145 -2.77 -11.40 16.56
C ASP A 145 -2.94 -12.67 15.70
N GLN A 146 -2.38 -12.65 14.47
CA GLN A 146 -2.40 -13.81 13.57
C GLN A 146 -1.56 -14.96 14.13
N HIS A 147 -0.41 -14.65 14.73
CA HIS A 147 0.44 -15.62 15.41
C HIS A 147 -0.31 -16.33 16.55
N GLU A 148 -0.99 -15.56 17.43
CA GLU A 148 -1.77 -16.11 18.53
C GLU A 148 -2.90 -17.02 18.05
N ILE A 149 -3.60 -16.61 16.99
CA ILE A 149 -4.68 -17.42 16.39
C ILE A 149 -4.12 -18.73 15.85
N ILE A 150 -3.00 -18.71 15.12
CA ILE A 150 -2.36 -19.91 14.59
C ILE A 150 -1.96 -20.86 15.72
N THR A 151 -1.28 -20.35 16.75
CA THR A 151 -0.85 -21.15 17.91
C THR A 151 -2.03 -21.78 18.62
N ARG A 152 -3.09 -21.01 18.89
CA ARG A 152 -4.33 -21.51 19.51
C ARG A 152 -5.01 -22.59 18.66
N LEU A 153 -5.05 -22.42 17.34
CA LEU A 153 -5.64 -23.42 16.43
C LEU A 153 -4.85 -24.74 16.46
N ILE A 154 -3.52 -24.67 16.51
CA ILE A 154 -2.64 -25.83 16.62
C ILE A 154 -2.84 -26.53 17.97
N GLU A 155 -2.89 -25.78 19.08
CA GLU A 155 -3.16 -26.31 20.42
C GLU A 155 -4.54 -27.00 20.52
N GLN A 156 -5.54 -26.49 19.81
CA GLN A 156 -6.88 -27.09 19.71
C GLN A 156 -6.94 -28.28 18.74
N GLY A 157 -5.84 -28.68 18.09
CA GLY A 157 -5.79 -29.75 17.10
C GLY A 157 -6.43 -29.40 15.75
N LYS A 158 -6.78 -28.14 15.51
CA LYS A 158 -7.40 -27.65 14.26
C LYS A 158 -6.34 -27.29 13.21
N ASN A 159 -5.47 -28.26 12.90
CA ASN A 159 -4.32 -28.05 12.01
C ASN A 159 -4.71 -27.53 10.62
N SER A 160 -5.80 -28.03 10.03
CA SER A 160 -6.26 -27.57 8.71
C SER A 160 -6.63 -26.08 8.69
N ASN A 161 -7.23 -25.55 9.75
CA ASN A 161 -7.56 -24.13 9.85
C ASN A 161 -6.31 -23.28 10.04
N ALA A 162 -5.34 -23.78 10.82
CA ALA A 162 -4.05 -23.12 10.97
C ALA A 162 -3.31 -23.06 9.63
N ASP A 163 -3.33 -24.13 8.84
CA ASP A 163 -2.67 -24.17 7.53
C ASP A 163 -3.36 -23.27 6.50
N THR A 164 -4.69 -23.16 6.50
CA THR A 164 -5.41 -22.16 5.68
C THR A 164 -4.92 -20.74 6.02
N LEU A 165 -4.75 -20.43 7.30
CA LEU A 165 -4.29 -19.11 7.73
C LEU A 165 -2.82 -18.85 7.34
N LYS A 166 -1.94 -19.85 7.48
CA LYS A 166 -0.54 -19.77 7.01
C LYS A 166 -0.47 -19.55 5.50
N SER A 167 -1.26 -20.29 4.72
CA SER A 167 -1.33 -20.12 3.27
C SER A 167 -1.80 -18.71 2.89
N TYR A 168 -2.82 -18.19 3.58
CA TYR A 168 -3.26 -16.81 3.37
C TYR A 168 -2.16 -15.79 3.69
N LEU A 169 -1.38 -15.97 4.76
CA LEU A 169 -0.24 -15.09 5.09
C LEU A 169 0.83 -15.10 3.99
N ILE A 170 1.10 -16.26 3.38
CA ILE A 170 2.00 -16.34 2.22
C ILE A 170 1.40 -15.59 1.03
N THR A 171 0.12 -15.79 0.72
CA THR A 171 -0.58 -15.08 -0.37
C THR A 171 -0.53 -13.56 -0.16
N ASP A 172 -0.80 -13.07 1.05
CA ASP A 172 -0.77 -11.65 1.36
C ASP A 172 0.65 -11.08 1.31
N PHE A 173 1.67 -11.85 1.73
CA PHE A 173 3.06 -11.46 1.56
C PHE A 173 3.46 -11.36 0.09
N ILE A 174 3.11 -12.36 -0.73
CA ILE A 174 3.34 -12.35 -2.18
C ILE A 174 2.75 -11.08 -2.77
N ARG A 175 1.49 -10.77 -2.43
CA ARG A 175 0.75 -9.61 -2.94
C ARG A 175 1.30 -8.28 -2.44
N GLN A 176 1.85 -8.16 -1.24
CA GLN A 176 2.44 -6.90 -0.79
C GLN A 176 3.82 -6.63 -1.43
N THR A 177 4.52 -7.68 -1.85
CA THR A 177 5.90 -7.59 -2.34
C THR A 177 6.04 -7.85 -3.84
N HIS A 178 4.94 -8.10 -4.56
CA HIS A 178 4.99 -8.51 -5.97
C HIS A 178 5.59 -7.44 -6.88
N ALA A 179 5.30 -6.15 -6.66
CA ALA A 179 5.84 -5.08 -7.50
C ALA A 179 7.38 -5.00 -7.39
N GLU A 180 7.93 -5.11 -6.17
CA GLU A 180 9.38 -5.19 -5.94
C GLU A 180 9.95 -6.48 -6.54
N ARG A 181 9.29 -7.62 -6.31
CA ARG A 181 9.69 -8.91 -6.88
C ARG A 181 9.66 -8.90 -8.41
N ALA A 182 8.75 -8.16 -9.04
CA ALA A 182 8.71 -7.99 -10.49
C ALA A 182 10.00 -7.32 -10.99
N ARG A 183 10.50 -6.30 -10.27
CA ARG A 183 11.81 -5.69 -10.58
C ARG A 183 12.95 -6.70 -10.44
N GLU A 184 12.98 -7.49 -9.37
CA GLU A 184 14.00 -8.52 -9.17
C GLU A 184 13.99 -9.57 -10.30
N ILE A 185 12.82 -10.00 -10.74
CA ILE A 185 12.66 -10.93 -11.86
C ILE A 185 13.13 -10.29 -13.17
N ILE A 186 12.77 -9.03 -13.42
CA ILE A 186 13.23 -8.29 -14.61
C ILE A 186 14.76 -8.13 -14.59
N ASP A 187 15.35 -7.75 -13.47
CA ASP A 187 16.81 -7.61 -13.35
C ASP A 187 17.53 -8.95 -13.54
N ARG A 188 17.03 -10.02 -12.93
CA ARG A 188 17.68 -11.34 -13.06
C ARG A 188 17.56 -11.92 -14.46
N ASP A 189 16.36 -11.87 -15.05
CA ASP A 189 16.04 -12.64 -16.25
C ASP A 189 16.05 -11.79 -17.53
N TRP A 190 15.92 -10.47 -17.43
CA TRP A 190 15.71 -9.53 -18.55
C TRP A 190 16.66 -8.33 -18.60
N ASN A 191 17.60 -8.19 -17.65
CA ASN A 191 18.62 -7.13 -17.68
C ASN A 191 19.41 -7.14 -19.00
N GLY A 192 19.49 -5.98 -19.66
CA GLY A 192 20.13 -5.82 -20.96
C GLY A 192 19.34 -6.37 -22.14
N LYS A 193 18.09 -6.86 -21.94
CA LYS A 193 17.32 -7.56 -23.00
C LYS A 193 16.14 -6.76 -23.52
N ILE A 194 15.61 -5.79 -22.76
CA ILE A 194 14.48 -4.95 -23.20
C ILE A 194 15.02 -3.81 -24.06
N VAL A 195 15.57 -4.14 -25.23
CA VAL A 195 16.26 -3.18 -26.08
C VAL A 195 15.35 -2.68 -27.20
N PHE A 196 15.25 -1.36 -27.33
CA PHE A 196 14.68 -0.70 -28.50
C PHE A 196 15.83 -0.10 -29.35
N ARG A 197 16.15 -0.74 -30.48
CA ARG A 197 17.33 -0.44 -31.30
C ARG A 197 18.64 -0.56 -30.50
N ASP A 198 19.20 0.55 -30.08
CA ASP A 198 20.47 0.63 -29.35
C ASP A 198 20.27 1.05 -27.88
N THR A 199 19.03 1.30 -27.45
CA THR A 199 18.71 1.78 -26.10
C THR A 199 18.04 0.67 -25.30
N ASP A 200 18.67 0.31 -24.18
CA ASP A 200 18.09 -0.60 -23.20
C ASP A 200 17.05 0.15 -22.36
N LEU A 201 15.81 -0.35 -22.37
CA LEU A 201 14.65 0.18 -21.64
C LEU A 201 14.26 -0.71 -20.45
N THR A 202 15.15 -1.63 -20.03
CA THR A 202 14.85 -2.59 -18.96
C THR A 202 14.55 -1.89 -17.63
N VAL A 203 15.28 -0.83 -17.31
CA VAL A 203 15.11 -0.05 -16.07
C VAL A 203 13.75 0.64 -16.06
N GLU A 204 13.37 1.24 -17.18
CA GLU A 204 12.13 1.97 -17.37
C GLU A 204 10.93 1.03 -17.32
N LEU A 205 11.03 -0.16 -17.93
CA LEU A 205 10.00 -1.20 -17.77
C LEU A 205 9.84 -1.61 -16.31
N ALA A 206 10.95 -1.82 -15.59
CA ALA A 206 10.93 -2.19 -14.19
C ALA A 206 10.31 -1.09 -13.32
N GLN A 207 10.58 0.19 -13.60
CA GLN A 207 9.97 1.33 -12.92
C GLN A 207 8.47 1.44 -13.22
N ILE A 208 8.04 1.27 -14.48
CA ILE A 208 6.62 1.25 -14.84
C ILE A 208 5.91 0.13 -14.09
N CYS A 209 6.47 -1.08 -14.09
CA CYS A 209 5.92 -2.23 -13.37
C CYS A 209 5.93 -2.02 -11.86
N PHE A 210 6.90 -1.32 -11.29
CA PHE A 210 6.91 -1.03 -9.86
C PHE A 210 5.87 0.02 -9.48
N SER A 211 5.75 1.04 -10.32
CA SER A 211 4.90 2.21 -10.07
C SER A 211 3.42 1.89 -9.91
N HIS A 212 2.93 0.71 -10.32
CA HIS A 212 1.50 0.37 -10.20
C HIS A 212 1.04 0.05 -8.77
N ASN A 213 1.97 -0.16 -7.85
CA ASN A 213 1.70 -0.40 -6.42
C ASN A 213 2.21 0.77 -5.54
N GLU A 214 2.75 1.82 -6.15
CA GLU A 214 3.15 3.05 -5.44
C GLU A 214 1.99 4.04 -5.32
N ASP A 215 2.24 5.17 -4.66
CA ASP A 215 1.35 6.33 -4.76
C ASP A 215 1.32 6.83 -6.20
N ALA A 216 0.14 7.08 -6.75
CA ALA A 216 -0.01 7.41 -8.17
C ALA A 216 0.71 8.71 -8.56
N LEU A 217 0.95 9.64 -7.61
CA LEU A 217 1.71 10.87 -7.87
C LEU A 217 3.19 10.61 -8.16
N SER A 218 3.76 9.47 -7.75
CA SER A 218 5.16 9.10 -8.05
C SER A 218 5.41 9.00 -9.56
N LEU A 219 4.36 8.79 -10.36
CA LEU A 219 4.44 8.82 -11.82
C LEU A 219 4.93 10.17 -12.36
N LEU A 220 4.76 11.27 -11.63
CA LEU A 220 5.25 12.59 -12.06
C LEU A 220 6.78 12.70 -12.04
N ASP A 221 7.45 11.82 -11.29
CA ASP A 221 8.91 11.75 -11.20
C ASP A 221 9.53 10.98 -12.38
N LEU A 222 8.73 10.20 -13.12
CA LEU A 222 9.18 9.48 -14.30
C LEU A 222 9.41 10.42 -15.49
N ASP A 223 10.35 10.04 -16.37
CA ASP A 223 10.71 10.86 -17.54
C ASP A 223 9.54 10.99 -18.53
N LYS A 224 9.09 12.24 -18.72
CA LYS A 224 8.01 12.60 -19.66
C LYS A 224 8.45 12.57 -21.12
N ASN A 225 9.75 12.64 -21.39
CA ASN A 225 10.33 12.79 -22.72
C ASN A 225 11.62 11.97 -22.88
N LEU A 226 11.58 10.70 -22.49
CA LEU A 226 12.72 9.80 -22.59
C LEU A 226 13.13 9.61 -24.04
N LEU A 227 14.37 9.91 -24.39
CA LEU A 227 14.91 9.67 -25.73
C LEU A 227 15.29 8.19 -25.91
N CYS A 228 14.50 7.44 -26.67
CA CYS A 228 14.74 5.99 -26.89
C CYS A 228 15.54 5.69 -28.16
N CYS A 229 15.53 6.59 -29.15
CA CYS A 229 16.46 6.60 -30.27
C CYS A 229 16.30 7.93 -31.04
N THR A 230 17.06 8.13 -32.12
CA THR A 230 16.95 9.31 -32.99
C THR A 230 15.49 9.59 -33.37
N SER A 231 14.96 10.71 -32.86
CA SER A 231 13.58 11.17 -33.07
C SER A 231 12.44 10.26 -32.56
N ASN A 232 12.70 9.31 -31.66
CA ASN A 232 11.64 8.62 -30.91
C ASN A 232 11.78 8.85 -29.42
N TYR A 233 10.67 9.26 -28.81
CA TYR A 233 10.57 9.56 -27.40
C TYR A 233 9.49 8.70 -26.76
N ALA A 234 9.64 8.37 -25.47
CA ALA A 234 8.62 7.73 -24.66
C ALA A 234 8.20 8.62 -23.50
N CYS A 235 6.90 8.70 -23.25
CA CYS A 235 6.34 9.30 -22.05
C CYS A 235 6.05 8.20 -21.02
N LEU A 236 6.96 7.97 -20.07
CA LEU A 236 6.81 6.93 -19.06
C LEU A 236 5.59 7.14 -18.14
N PRO A 237 5.27 8.37 -17.67
CA PRO A 237 4.08 8.59 -16.84
C PRO A 237 2.77 8.23 -17.55
N LEU A 238 2.69 8.43 -18.88
CA LEU A 238 1.51 8.04 -19.66
C LEU A 238 1.28 6.54 -19.58
N ILE A 239 2.35 5.76 -19.73
CA ILE A 239 2.29 4.29 -19.71
C ILE A 239 1.89 3.82 -18.31
N GLY A 240 2.47 4.42 -17.27
CA GLY A 240 2.13 4.12 -15.88
C GLY A 240 0.66 4.41 -15.53
N VAL A 241 0.12 5.57 -15.94
CA VAL A 241 -1.31 5.91 -15.74
C VAL A 241 -2.20 4.87 -16.40
N ILE A 242 -1.90 4.51 -17.65
CA ILE A 242 -2.71 3.55 -18.41
C ILE A 242 -2.63 2.15 -17.81
N LEU A 243 -1.46 1.71 -17.37
CA LEU A 243 -1.28 0.43 -16.68
C LEU A 243 -2.11 0.37 -15.39
N ARG A 244 -1.98 1.37 -14.53
CA ARG A 244 -2.67 1.44 -13.24
C ARG A 244 -4.18 1.41 -13.39
N LEU A 245 -4.71 2.27 -14.26
CA LEU A 245 -6.15 2.30 -14.54
C LEU A 245 -6.62 0.98 -15.17
N SER A 246 -5.85 0.38 -16.07
CA SER A 246 -6.26 -0.87 -16.73
C SER A 246 -6.26 -2.06 -15.77
N ASP A 247 -5.31 -2.12 -14.84
CA ASP A 247 -5.23 -3.17 -13.83
C ASP A 247 -6.39 -3.08 -12.83
N ILE A 248 -6.59 -1.92 -12.18
CA ILE A 248 -7.66 -1.74 -11.19
C ILE A 248 -9.07 -1.89 -11.81
N LEU A 249 -9.21 -1.59 -13.11
CA LEU A 249 -10.47 -1.75 -13.85
C LEU A 249 -10.71 -3.18 -14.36
N ASP A 250 -9.79 -4.14 -14.21
CA ASP A 250 -10.05 -5.57 -14.47
C ASP A 250 -10.93 -6.20 -13.37
N PHE A 251 -12.09 -5.57 -13.16
CA PHE A 251 -13.09 -5.91 -12.18
C PHE A 251 -14.24 -6.69 -12.84
N ASP A 252 -13.97 -7.97 -13.12
CA ASP A 252 -14.86 -8.86 -13.87
C ASP A 252 -15.01 -10.23 -13.18
N ALA A 253 -16.20 -10.84 -13.28
CA ALA A 253 -16.46 -12.22 -12.86
C ALA A 253 -15.53 -13.26 -13.53
N LYS A 254 -14.91 -12.94 -14.68
CA LYS A 254 -13.88 -13.79 -15.32
C LYS A 254 -12.63 -13.98 -14.44
N ARG A 255 -12.33 -13.05 -13.53
CA ARG A 255 -11.29 -13.22 -12.49
C ARG A 255 -11.66 -14.30 -11.47
N THR A 256 -12.94 -14.70 -11.41
CA THR A 256 -13.52 -15.58 -10.38
C THR A 256 -14.50 -16.62 -10.96
N PRO A 257 -14.06 -17.52 -11.86
CA PRO A 257 -14.95 -18.44 -12.56
C PRO A 257 -15.74 -19.37 -11.61
N PRO A 258 -17.06 -19.56 -11.80
CA PRO A 258 -17.89 -20.39 -10.92
C PRO A 258 -17.40 -21.83 -10.75
N ILE A 259 -16.89 -22.43 -11.82
CA ILE A 259 -16.35 -23.79 -11.83
C ILE A 259 -15.15 -23.88 -10.88
N LEU A 260 -14.20 -22.94 -11.01
CA LEU A 260 -13.04 -22.90 -10.12
C LEU A 260 -13.46 -22.64 -8.67
N PHE A 261 -14.41 -21.73 -8.41
CA PHE A 261 -14.90 -21.50 -7.04
C PHE A 261 -15.42 -22.79 -6.37
N SER A 262 -16.17 -23.62 -7.12
CA SER A 262 -16.70 -24.88 -6.59
C SER A 262 -15.63 -25.95 -6.34
N HIS A 263 -14.48 -25.88 -7.03
CA HIS A 263 -13.40 -26.87 -6.91
C HIS A 263 -12.25 -26.41 -5.99
N LEU A 264 -11.99 -25.10 -5.89
CA LEU A 264 -10.94 -24.52 -5.06
C LEU A 264 -11.28 -24.53 -3.57
N TYR A 265 -12.56 -24.71 -3.22
CA TYR A 265 -13.06 -24.75 -1.85
C TYR A 265 -12.51 -23.55 -1.02
N VAL A 266 -12.75 -22.34 -1.51
CA VAL A 266 -12.26 -21.09 -0.89
C VAL A 266 -12.79 -20.97 0.55
N ARG A 267 -11.89 -20.83 1.54
CA ARG A 267 -12.27 -20.83 2.97
C ARG A 267 -12.05 -19.48 3.63
N HIS A 268 -11.00 -18.77 3.25
CA HIS A 268 -10.60 -17.56 3.96
C HIS A 268 -11.66 -16.45 3.76
N PRO A 269 -12.11 -15.76 4.82
CA PRO A 269 -13.18 -14.75 4.71
C PRO A 269 -12.87 -13.61 3.74
N VAL A 270 -11.62 -13.14 3.70
CA VAL A 270 -11.18 -12.08 2.78
C VAL A 270 -11.28 -12.57 1.33
N SER A 271 -10.81 -13.79 1.06
CA SER A 271 -10.91 -14.40 -0.26
C SER A 271 -12.38 -14.58 -0.68
N LEU A 272 -13.24 -15.06 0.22
CA LEU A 272 -14.68 -15.18 -0.05
C LEU A 272 -15.33 -13.84 -0.40
N SER A 273 -14.95 -12.76 0.30
CA SER A 273 -15.42 -11.40 0.01
C SER A 273 -14.97 -10.95 -1.38
N GLU A 274 -13.68 -11.11 -1.71
CA GLU A 274 -13.12 -10.74 -3.01
C GLU A 274 -13.76 -11.52 -4.16
N TRP A 275 -13.99 -12.83 -3.98
CA TRP A 275 -14.70 -13.65 -4.95
C TRP A 275 -16.15 -13.23 -5.12
N SER A 276 -16.86 -12.97 -4.03
CA SER A 276 -18.27 -12.60 -4.08
C SER A 276 -18.49 -11.26 -4.78
N LYS A 277 -17.57 -10.30 -4.57
CA LYS A 277 -17.56 -8.98 -5.20
C LYS A 277 -17.41 -9.08 -6.73
N HIS A 278 -16.39 -9.77 -7.24
CA HIS A 278 -16.17 -9.92 -8.69
C HIS A 278 -17.29 -10.72 -9.37
N ARG A 279 -17.78 -11.79 -8.74
CA ARG A 279 -18.85 -12.63 -9.29
C ARG A 279 -20.20 -11.92 -9.39
N ALA A 280 -20.40 -10.84 -8.66
CA ALA A 280 -21.63 -10.06 -8.71
C ALA A 280 -21.70 -9.12 -9.94
N VAL A 281 -20.56 -8.84 -10.58
CA VAL A 281 -20.48 -8.06 -11.82
C VAL A 281 -20.95 -8.93 -12.99
N GLU A 282 -22.05 -8.53 -13.63
CA GLU A 282 -22.61 -9.23 -14.80
C GLU A 282 -22.05 -8.68 -16.11
N ALA A 283 -21.81 -7.37 -16.16
CA ALA A 283 -21.28 -6.67 -17.33
C ALA A 283 -20.64 -5.35 -16.92
N TRP A 284 -19.85 -4.78 -17.82
CA TRP A 284 -19.24 -3.47 -17.65
C TRP A 284 -19.10 -2.75 -18.99
N GLU A 285 -19.00 -1.44 -18.94
CA GLU A 285 -18.71 -0.57 -20.07
C GLU A 285 -17.59 0.38 -19.65
N ILE A 286 -16.47 0.32 -20.37
CA ILE A 286 -15.26 1.10 -20.08
C ILE A 286 -14.83 1.75 -21.40
N SER A 287 -14.73 3.07 -21.37
CA SER A 287 -14.27 3.95 -22.42
C SER A 287 -13.69 5.23 -21.80
N PRO A 288 -13.08 6.13 -22.59
CA PRO A 288 -12.54 7.40 -22.09
C PRO A 288 -13.61 8.33 -21.49
N ASP A 289 -14.88 8.12 -21.85
CA ASP A 289 -16.01 8.96 -21.43
C ASP A 289 -16.88 8.31 -20.34
N LEU A 290 -16.87 6.98 -20.22
CA LEU A 290 -17.75 6.24 -19.33
C LEU A 290 -17.03 5.02 -18.74
N ILE A 291 -17.05 4.92 -17.43
CA ILE A 291 -16.72 3.70 -16.69
C ILE A 291 -17.96 3.32 -15.89
N GLN A 292 -18.51 2.15 -16.15
CA GLN A 292 -19.75 1.69 -15.52
C GLN A 292 -19.70 0.18 -15.28
N PHE A 293 -20.11 -0.25 -14.09
CA PHE A 293 -20.33 -1.66 -13.77
C PHE A 293 -21.81 -1.95 -13.59
N ASN A 294 -22.27 -3.08 -14.14
CA ASN A 294 -23.61 -3.61 -13.91
C ASN A 294 -23.51 -4.82 -12.99
N ALA A 295 -24.11 -4.71 -11.80
CA ALA A 295 -24.06 -5.74 -10.79
C ALA A 295 -25.44 -5.95 -10.16
N LYS A 296 -25.82 -7.22 -9.97
CA LYS A 296 -27.02 -7.61 -9.23
C LYS A 296 -26.62 -8.28 -7.93
N CYS A 297 -26.74 -7.53 -6.84
CA CYS A 297 -26.22 -7.94 -5.55
C CYS A 297 -27.24 -8.81 -4.79
N LYS A 298 -26.79 -9.99 -4.34
CA LYS A 298 -27.62 -10.93 -3.57
C LYS A 298 -27.64 -10.64 -2.07
N HIS A 299 -26.68 -9.85 -1.59
CA HIS A 299 -26.52 -9.53 -0.18
C HIS A 299 -25.99 -8.09 -0.01
N PRO A 300 -26.45 -7.33 1.01
CA PRO A 300 -26.00 -5.95 1.24
C PRO A 300 -24.49 -5.80 1.37
N ALA A 301 -23.81 -6.75 2.02
CA ALA A 301 -22.35 -6.71 2.17
C ALA A 301 -21.59 -6.79 0.83
N ILE A 302 -22.15 -7.49 -0.18
CA ILE A 302 -21.55 -7.53 -1.52
C ILE A 302 -21.74 -6.18 -2.20
N GLU A 303 -22.95 -5.61 -2.12
CA GLU A 303 -23.25 -4.29 -2.67
C GLU A 303 -22.34 -3.21 -2.06
N ALA A 304 -22.21 -3.19 -0.73
CA ALA A 304 -21.28 -2.32 -0.02
C ALA A 304 -19.82 -2.53 -0.47
N SER A 305 -19.37 -3.78 -0.61
CA SER A 305 -18.01 -4.08 -1.07
C SER A 305 -17.74 -3.58 -2.50
N ILE A 306 -18.73 -3.67 -3.41
CA ILE A 306 -18.61 -3.10 -4.76
C ILE A 306 -18.57 -1.57 -4.70
N HIS A 307 -19.42 -0.94 -3.88
CA HIS A 307 -19.40 0.51 -3.70
C HIS A 307 -18.05 1.01 -3.18
N SER A 308 -17.52 0.41 -2.12
CA SER A 308 -16.19 0.74 -1.58
C SER A 308 -15.08 0.53 -2.61
N PHE A 309 -15.18 -0.50 -3.45
CA PHE A 309 -14.22 -0.72 -4.53
C PHE A 309 -14.33 0.36 -5.62
N CYS A 310 -15.54 0.80 -5.97
CA CYS A 310 -15.73 1.94 -6.87
C CYS A 310 -15.18 3.24 -6.26
N ASP A 311 -15.22 3.42 -4.94
CA ASP A 311 -14.61 4.58 -4.28
C ASP A 311 -13.08 4.59 -4.41
N LEU A 312 -12.45 3.41 -4.35
CA LEU A 312 -11.02 3.26 -4.65
C LEU A 312 -10.71 3.62 -6.11
N ILE A 313 -11.52 3.15 -7.06
CA ILE A 313 -11.38 3.51 -8.48
C ILE A 313 -11.57 5.01 -8.68
N ASP A 314 -12.56 5.64 -8.02
CA ASP A 314 -12.80 7.09 -8.10
C ASP A 314 -11.58 7.89 -7.60
N HIS A 315 -10.93 7.43 -6.52
CA HIS A 315 -9.71 8.05 -6.02
C HIS A 315 -8.58 7.95 -7.04
N GLU A 316 -8.33 6.76 -7.57
CA GLU A 316 -7.32 6.51 -8.60
C GLU A 316 -7.58 7.36 -9.86
N LEU A 317 -8.83 7.39 -10.36
CA LEU A 317 -9.25 8.23 -11.48
C LEU A 317 -9.01 9.72 -11.21
N SER A 318 -9.26 10.19 -9.98
CA SER A 318 -9.01 11.59 -9.62
C SER A 318 -7.53 11.94 -9.72
N VAL A 319 -6.64 11.09 -9.18
CA VAL A 319 -5.19 11.33 -9.23
C VAL A 319 -4.67 11.21 -10.67
N CYS A 320 -5.07 10.17 -11.40
CA CYS A 320 -4.71 9.98 -12.80
C CYS A 320 -5.20 11.11 -13.70
N ASN A 321 -6.37 11.71 -13.45
CA ASN A 321 -6.83 12.89 -14.20
C ASN A 321 -5.93 14.12 -13.96
N ASN A 322 -5.44 14.33 -12.74
CA ASN A 322 -4.50 15.41 -12.44
C ASN A 322 -3.19 15.24 -13.24
N ILE A 323 -2.65 14.02 -13.25
CA ILE A 323 -1.44 13.67 -14.02
C ILE A 323 -1.71 13.85 -15.51
N SER A 324 -2.85 13.35 -16.00
CA SER A 324 -3.24 13.43 -17.41
C SER A 324 -3.39 14.87 -17.89
N SER A 325 -3.87 15.79 -17.04
CA SER A 325 -3.92 17.21 -17.37
C SER A 325 -2.52 17.76 -17.66
N ALA A 326 -1.54 17.47 -16.80
CA ALA A 326 -0.16 17.89 -17.00
C ALA A 326 0.47 17.25 -18.26
N LEU A 327 0.14 15.98 -18.54
CA LEU A 327 0.60 15.28 -19.74
C LEU A 327 -0.01 15.84 -21.02
N ASN A 328 -1.30 16.20 -21.00
CA ASN A 328 -1.98 16.80 -22.14
C ASN A 328 -1.40 18.18 -22.49
N GLU A 329 -1.07 19.00 -21.48
CA GLU A 329 -0.38 20.27 -21.68
C GLU A 329 1.01 20.06 -22.29
N PHE A 330 1.77 19.10 -21.77
CA PHE A 330 3.07 18.72 -22.31
C PHE A 330 2.98 18.25 -23.77
N ASN A 331 2.05 17.32 -24.07
CA ASN A 331 1.85 16.81 -25.42
C ASN A 331 1.51 17.92 -26.41
N LYS A 332 0.63 18.85 -26.02
CA LYS A 332 0.30 20.03 -26.83
C LYS A 332 1.51 20.92 -27.07
N GLY A 333 2.35 21.14 -26.05
CA GLY A 333 3.59 21.91 -26.15
C GLY A 333 4.62 21.28 -27.11
N CYS A 334 4.69 19.95 -27.15
CA CYS A 334 5.56 19.20 -28.04
C CYS A 334 4.95 18.93 -29.44
N GLY A 335 3.73 19.40 -29.71
CA GLY A 335 3.03 19.14 -30.97
C GLY A 335 2.58 17.69 -31.16
N ARG A 336 2.47 16.91 -30.08
CA ARG A 336 1.95 15.53 -30.09
C ARG A 336 0.43 15.56 -30.01
N ASP A 337 -0.25 14.94 -30.98
CA ASP A 337 -1.71 14.80 -30.99
C ASP A 337 -2.17 13.64 -30.09
N ILE A 338 -1.92 13.78 -28.79
CA ILE A 338 -2.25 12.79 -27.76
C ILE A 338 -3.03 13.51 -26.67
N MET A 339 -4.27 13.05 -26.45
CA MET A 339 -5.15 13.57 -25.41
C MET A 339 -5.69 12.42 -24.58
N LEU A 340 -5.30 12.38 -23.32
CA LEU A 340 -5.79 11.44 -22.33
C LEU A 340 -7.01 12.05 -21.64
N LYS A 341 -8.10 11.29 -21.58
CA LYS A 341 -9.33 11.69 -20.91
C LYS A 341 -9.93 10.47 -20.23
N PHE A 342 -10.30 10.64 -18.97
CA PHE A 342 -10.98 9.63 -18.18
C PHE A 342 -12.15 10.27 -17.45
N PRO A 343 -13.22 9.53 -17.14
CA PRO A 343 -14.26 10.05 -16.25
C PRO A 343 -13.69 10.25 -14.84
N PHE A 344 -14.23 11.21 -14.09
CA PHE A 344 -13.81 11.46 -12.70
C PHE A 344 -14.33 10.42 -11.72
N LYS A 345 -15.41 9.72 -12.08
CA LYS A 345 -16.06 8.73 -11.23
C LYS A 345 -16.66 7.59 -12.05
N VAL A 346 -16.74 6.43 -11.41
CA VAL A 346 -17.50 5.28 -11.88
C VAL A 346 -19.00 5.59 -11.82
N ASN A 347 -19.71 5.33 -12.91
CA ASN A 347 -21.17 5.33 -12.94
C ASN A 347 -21.69 4.08 -12.21
N ARG A 348 -22.43 4.32 -11.12
CA ARG A 348 -22.96 3.29 -10.22
C ARG A 348 -24.46 3.00 -10.42
N GLU A 349 -25.13 3.63 -11.40
CA GLU A 349 -26.59 3.49 -11.61
C GLU A 349 -27.05 2.05 -11.90
N LYS A 350 -26.14 1.19 -12.39
CA LYS A 350 -26.41 -0.21 -12.71
C LYS A 350 -25.95 -1.18 -11.62
N ILE A 351 -25.43 -0.68 -10.49
CA ILE A 351 -25.16 -1.49 -9.30
C ILE A 351 -26.42 -1.45 -8.46
N ARG A 352 -27.10 -2.59 -8.33
CA ARG A 352 -28.38 -2.66 -7.62
C ARG A 352 -28.57 -3.99 -6.92
N THR A 353 -29.45 -3.96 -5.93
CA THR A 353 -29.98 -5.17 -5.29
C THR A 353 -30.70 -6.07 -6.32
N GLU A 354 -30.49 -7.38 -6.21
CA GLU A 354 -31.19 -8.39 -6.99
C GLU A 354 -32.70 -8.33 -6.71
N THR A 355 -33.51 -8.38 -7.76
CA THR A 355 -34.98 -8.38 -7.67
C THR A 355 -35.56 -9.78 -7.79
N ASP A 356 -36.73 -10.00 -7.20
CA ASP A 356 -37.53 -11.20 -7.43
C ASP A 356 -38.24 -11.17 -8.80
N ILE A 357 -38.98 -12.23 -9.12
CA ILE A 357 -39.73 -12.36 -10.38
C ILE A 357 -40.85 -11.30 -10.53
N LYS A 358 -41.19 -10.59 -9.44
CA LYS A 358 -42.18 -9.52 -9.39
C LYS A 358 -41.53 -8.13 -9.42
N ASN A 359 -40.22 -8.05 -9.75
CA ASN A 359 -39.42 -6.82 -9.74
C ASN A 359 -39.33 -6.11 -8.38
N LYS A 360 -39.52 -6.84 -7.28
CA LYS A 360 -39.30 -6.30 -5.93
C LYS A 360 -37.86 -6.57 -5.50
N PRO A 361 -37.13 -5.59 -4.96
CA PRO A 361 -35.77 -5.81 -4.49
C PRO A 361 -35.78 -6.73 -3.27
N LYS A 362 -34.85 -7.70 -3.23
CA LYS A 362 -34.76 -8.67 -2.12
C LYS A 362 -34.44 -8.03 -0.78
N TYR A 363 -33.76 -6.89 -0.79
CA TYR A 363 -33.50 -6.03 0.35
C TYR A 363 -33.47 -4.57 -0.10
N ILE A 364 -33.54 -3.64 0.84
CA ILE A 364 -33.34 -2.22 0.55
C ILE A 364 -31.92 -1.89 0.97
N TYR A 365 -31.04 -1.63 0.00
CA TYR A 365 -29.70 -1.17 0.31
C TYR A 365 -29.75 0.25 0.87
N ARG A 366 -29.08 0.44 2.01
CA ARG A 366 -28.70 1.74 2.52
C ARG A 366 -27.30 1.60 3.09
N ASP A 367 -26.45 2.56 2.81
CA ASP A 367 -25.14 2.65 3.44
C ASP A 367 -25.28 3.18 4.88
N THR A 368 -26.00 2.42 5.70
CA THR A 368 -26.29 2.76 7.10
C THR A 368 -25.49 1.83 7.98
N GLN A 369 -24.38 2.33 8.48
CA GLN A 369 -23.54 1.67 9.46
C GLN A 369 -23.44 2.50 10.73
N PHE A 370 -23.04 1.86 11.84
CA PHE A 370 -22.70 2.60 13.04
C PHE A 370 -21.49 3.48 12.75
N ASN A 371 -21.70 4.79 12.74
CA ASN A 371 -20.62 5.76 12.69
C ASN A 371 -20.34 6.24 14.11
N LEU A 372 -19.07 6.24 14.50
CA LEU A 372 -18.65 6.80 15.77
C LEU A 372 -18.56 8.32 15.65
N SER A 373 -19.18 9.04 16.58
CA SER A 373 -18.97 10.48 16.68
C SER A 373 -17.54 10.70 17.20
N LYS A 374 -16.67 11.24 16.35
CA LYS A 374 -15.28 11.59 16.73
C LYS A 374 -15.27 12.39 18.04
N LYS A 375 -16.08 13.44 18.13
CA LYS A 375 -16.23 14.26 19.34
C LYS A 375 -16.61 13.45 20.57
N GLN A 376 -17.67 12.63 20.51
CA GLN A 376 -18.10 11.86 21.69
C GLN A 376 -17.11 10.76 22.07
N VAL A 377 -16.40 10.16 21.10
CA VAL A 377 -15.34 9.19 21.39
C VAL A 377 -14.19 9.87 22.10
N ILE A 378 -13.76 11.03 21.62
CA ILE A 378 -12.69 11.80 22.28
C ILE A 378 -13.19 12.24 23.67
N ASP A 379 -14.38 12.82 23.82
CA ASP A 379 -14.98 13.19 25.12
C ASP A 379 -15.12 11.99 26.08
N LEU A 380 -15.44 10.79 25.58
CA LEU A 380 -15.50 9.58 26.39
C LEU A 380 -14.11 9.16 26.86
N LEU A 381 -13.12 9.22 25.96
CA LEU A 381 -11.73 8.90 26.24
C LEU A 381 -11.08 9.91 27.20
N MET A 382 -11.42 11.20 27.12
CA MET A 382 -10.84 12.26 27.97
C MET A 382 -11.71 12.58 29.20
N GLY A 383 -12.97 12.18 29.17
CA GLY A 383 -13.91 12.42 30.25
C GLY A 383 -13.56 11.61 31.49
N THR A 384 -14.00 12.10 32.64
CA THR A 384 -13.83 11.50 33.98
C THR A 384 -14.35 10.07 34.14
N LYS A 385 -14.95 9.48 33.08
CA LYS A 385 -15.50 8.12 33.08
C LYS A 385 -14.49 7.03 32.73
N LEU A 386 -13.41 7.34 31.99
CA LEU A 386 -12.32 6.40 31.71
C LEU A 386 -11.03 6.75 32.45
N TYR A 387 -10.70 8.05 32.53
CA TYR A 387 -9.58 8.55 33.31
C TYR A 387 -10.13 9.51 34.37
N GLY A 388 -10.41 8.98 35.55
CA GLY A 388 -10.96 9.76 36.66
C GLY A 388 -9.97 10.79 37.24
N ASN A 389 -8.68 10.69 36.91
CA ASN A 389 -7.61 11.46 37.52
C ASN A 389 -6.69 12.16 36.48
N PRO A 390 -6.33 13.43 36.68
CA PRO A 390 -5.35 14.17 35.88
C PRO A 390 -3.93 13.59 35.86
N ASP A 391 -3.56 12.80 36.86
CA ASP A 391 -2.23 12.14 37.01
C ASP A 391 -1.90 11.17 35.85
N VAL A 392 -2.95 10.64 35.20
CA VAL A 392 -2.88 9.81 34.02
C VAL A 392 -2.07 10.48 32.92
N ALA A 393 -2.24 11.79 32.71
CA ALA A 393 -1.56 12.50 31.62
C ALA A 393 -0.03 12.40 31.73
N LEU A 394 0.50 12.64 32.93
CA LEU A 394 1.93 12.51 33.20
C LEU A 394 2.40 11.06 33.09
N ARG A 395 1.58 10.10 33.57
CA ARG A 395 1.90 8.66 33.45
C ARG A 395 2.01 8.21 31.99
N GLU A 396 1.08 8.61 31.13
CA GLU A 396 1.09 8.25 29.71
C GLU A 396 2.28 8.90 28.98
N LEU A 397 2.61 10.16 29.28
CA LEU A 397 3.80 10.83 28.75
C LEU A 397 5.09 10.09 29.16
N LEU A 398 5.24 9.77 30.44
CA LEU A 398 6.39 9.02 30.94
C LEU A 398 6.48 7.63 30.33
N GLN A 399 5.37 6.92 30.15
CA GLN A 399 5.35 5.61 29.49
C GLN A 399 5.79 5.70 28.02
N ASN A 400 5.35 6.72 27.29
CA ASN A 400 5.79 6.96 25.92
C ASN A 400 7.30 7.26 25.87
N SER A 401 7.80 8.12 26.76
CA SER A 401 9.24 8.42 26.86
C SER A 401 10.07 7.20 27.21
N ILE A 402 9.60 6.34 28.12
CA ILE A 402 10.25 5.07 28.47
C ILE A 402 10.30 4.14 27.26
N ASP A 403 9.17 3.97 26.56
CA ASP A 403 9.11 3.11 25.38
C ASP A 403 10.02 3.64 24.24
N ALA A 404 10.16 4.96 24.09
CA ALA A 404 11.06 5.59 23.12
C ALA A 404 12.54 5.39 23.49
N CYS A 405 12.90 5.55 24.77
CA CYS A 405 14.24 5.29 25.28
C CYS A 405 14.64 3.82 25.15
N LEU A 406 13.76 2.88 25.50
CA LEU A 406 14.02 1.44 25.39
C LEU A 406 14.18 1.00 23.93
N LEU A 407 13.38 1.56 23.01
CA LEU A 407 13.53 1.29 21.59
C LEU A 407 14.89 1.80 21.08
N ARG A 408 15.31 3.00 21.49
CA ARG A 408 16.61 3.56 21.11
C ARG A 408 17.75 2.74 21.68
N GLU A 409 17.66 2.31 22.94
CA GLU A 409 18.66 1.46 23.57
C GLU A 409 18.88 0.16 22.77
N ALA A 410 17.79 -0.46 22.32
CA ALA A 410 17.88 -1.67 21.50
C ALA A 410 18.54 -1.42 20.13
N GLN A 411 18.29 -0.26 19.50
CA GLN A 411 18.94 0.15 18.25
C GLN A 411 20.44 0.42 18.44
N GLU A 412 20.80 1.26 19.41
CA GLU A 412 22.17 1.70 19.68
C GLU A 412 23.05 0.52 20.12
N LYS A 413 22.49 -0.42 20.92
CA LYS A 413 23.15 -1.67 21.29
C LYS A 413 23.54 -2.51 20.07
N LYS A 414 22.70 -2.54 19.04
CA LYS A 414 23.01 -3.23 17.78
C LYS A 414 24.08 -2.49 16.98
N TRP A 415 24.08 -1.16 17.02
CA TRP A 415 25.09 -0.34 16.36
C TRP A 415 26.44 -0.31 17.10
N GLY A 416 26.52 -0.87 18.31
CA GLY A 416 27.72 -0.85 19.14
C GLY A 416 28.00 0.52 19.73
N ILE A 417 26.98 1.36 19.87
CA ILE A 417 27.07 2.73 20.40
C ILE A 417 26.57 2.72 21.84
N SER A 418 27.30 3.39 22.72
CA SER A 418 26.88 3.58 24.11
C SER A 418 25.77 4.61 24.18
N TYR A 419 24.62 4.24 24.72
CA TYR A 419 23.48 5.12 24.94
C TYR A 419 23.03 4.99 26.39
N GLN A 420 22.74 6.12 27.03
CA GLN A 420 22.18 6.18 28.37
C GLN A 420 20.81 6.86 28.28
N PRO A 421 19.72 6.14 28.62
CA PRO A 421 18.38 6.72 28.58
C PRO A 421 18.25 7.80 29.65
N GLU A 422 17.67 8.93 29.27
CA GLU A 422 17.43 10.08 30.13
C GLU A 422 16.02 10.61 29.88
N ILE A 423 15.25 10.77 30.95
CA ILE A 423 13.92 11.38 30.93
C ILE A 423 13.91 12.45 32.01
N THR A 424 13.62 13.69 31.63
CA THR A 424 13.52 14.85 32.53
C THR A 424 12.10 15.35 32.55
N VAL A 425 11.58 15.62 33.76
CA VAL A 425 10.31 16.32 33.95
C VAL A 425 10.59 17.65 34.63
N LYS A 426 10.12 18.74 34.02
CA LYS A 426 10.21 20.09 34.58
C LYS A 426 8.83 20.69 34.68
N TYR A 427 8.66 21.49 35.73
CA TYR A 427 7.48 22.31 35.92
C TYR A 427 7.93 23.73 36.24
N TYR A 428 7.61 24.68 35.38
CA TYR A 428 8.08 26.06 35.48
C TYR A 428 7.03 27.03 34.94
N VAL A 429 7.24 28.33 35.14
CA VAL A 429 6.39 29.39 34.57
C VAL A 429 7.23 30.19 33.58
N GLU A 430 6.75 30.36 32.35
CA GLU A 430 7.39 31.15 31.31
C GLU A 430 6.33 32.08 30.69
N SER A 431 6.58 33.39 30.67
CA SER A 431 5.66 34.37 30.04
C SER A 431 4.20 34.33 30.55
N ASP A 432 4.01 34.23 31.87
CA ASP A 432 2.70 34.08 32.55
C ASP A 432 1.94 32.79 32.25
N GLU A 433 2.58 31.84 31.57
CA GLU A 433 2.04 30.52 31.31
C GLU A 433 2.77 29.48 32.13
N ILE A 434 2.01 28.62 32.77
CA ILE A 434 2.58 27.50 33.50
C ILE A 434 2.96 26.44 32.47
N ILE A 435 4.15 25.86 32.57
CA ILE A 435 4.72 24.88 31.65
C ILE A 435 4.97 23.56 32.39
N LEU A 436 4.44 22.44 31.87
CA LEU A 436 4.86 21.08 32.23
C LEU A 436 5.63 20.52 31.03
N GLU A 437 6.92 20.30 31.21
CA GLU A 437 7.83 19.80 30.20
C GLU A 437 8.29 18.39 30.56
N VAL A 438 7.96 17.44 29.71
CA VAL A 438 8.61 16.12 29.69
C VAL A 438 9.63 16.16 28.56
N SER A 439 10.81 15.63 28.78
CA SER A 439 11.88 15.58 27.78
C SER A 439 12.56 14.23 27.87
N ASP A 440 12.72 13.56 26.75
CA ASP A 440 13.51 12.34 26.66
C ASP A 440 14.53 12.40 25.53
N ASN A 441 15.54 11.54 25.65
CA ASN A 441 16.54 11.34 24.62
C ASN A 441 16.28 10.05 23.83
N GLY A 442 15.03 9.63 23.66
CA GLY A 442 14.62 8.40 22.97
C GLY A 442 14.75 8.46 21.45
N THR A 443 14.01 7.61 20.74
CA THR A 443 14.11 7.49 19.27
C THR A 443 13.61 8.70 18.48
N GLY A 444 12.71 9.50 19.07
CA GLY A 444 12.02 10.61 18.41
C GLY A 444 11.12 10.21 17.24
N MET A 445 10.54 11.21 16.59
CA MET A 445 9.58 11.05 15.49
C MET A 445 9.99 11.89 14.27
N ASP A 446 9.61 11.40 13.08
CA ASP A 446 9.70 12.12 11.80
C ASP A 446 8.29 12.44 11.28
N GLN A 447 8.20 13.19 10.18
CA GLN A 447 6.91 13.62 9.61
C GLN A 447 6.03 12.41 9.27
N TYR A 448 6.63 11.32 8.80
CA TYR A 448 5.94 10.08 8.51
C TYR A 448 5.27 9.47 9.77
N ILE A 449 5.97 9.41 10.90
CA ILE A 449 5.37 8.94 12.17
C ILE A 449 4.24 9.86 12.61
N ILE A 450 4.44 11.17 12.47
CA ILE A 450 3.44 12.16 12.89
C ILE A 450 2.13 11.96 12.11
N ASP A 451 2.22 11.84 10.79
CA ASP A 451 1.06 11.75 9.92
C ASP A 451 0.36 10.38 10.01
N ASN A 452 1.11 9.30 10.27
CA ASN A 452 0.56 7.94 10.25
C ASN A 452 0.18 7.39 11.62
N TYR A 453 0.79 7.87 12.70
CA TYR A 453 0.58 7.33 14.05
C TYR A 453 0.21 8.41 15.05
N TYR A 454 1.01 9.47 15.18
CA TYR A 454 0.82 10.46 16.23
C TYR A 454 -0.50 11.24 16.10
N SER A 455 -0.87 11.62 14.87
CA SER A 455 -2.10 12.37 14.57
C SER A 455 -3.36 11.49 14.51
N LYS A 456 -3.23 10.16 14.45
CA LYS A 456 -4.35 9.23 14.30
C LYS A 456 -4.72 8.61 15.66
N VAL A 457 -5.75 9.15 16.29
CA VAL A 457 -6.31 8.63 17.55
C VAL A 457 -6.64 7.14 17.43
N GLY A 458 -6.10 6.33 18.34
CA GLY A 458 -6.30 4.88 18.37
C GLY A 458 -5.32 4.08 17.51
N SER A 459 -4.39 4.74 16.81
CA SER A 459 -3.31 4.10 16.06
C SER A 459 -1.99 4.25 16.82
N SER A 460 -1.48 3.15 17.38
CA SER A 460 -0.18 3.13 18.04
C SER A 460 0.91 2.67 17.07
N PHE A 461 2.00 3.43 16.96
CA PHE A 461 3.21 2.98 16.27
C PHE A 461 3.64 1.59 16.78
N TYR A 462 3.57 1.35 18.09
CA TYR A 462 3.97 0.09 18.72
C TYR A 462 3.09 -1.13 18.39
N LYS A 463 1.96 -0.93 17.70
CA LYS A 463 1.12 -2.01 17.12
C LYS A 463 1.20 -2.06 15.59
N SER A 464 1.91 -1.14 14.96
CA SER A 464 2.00 -1.05 13.51
C SER A 464 2.93 -2.09 12.93
N THR A 465 2.69 -2.44 11.66
CA THR A 465 3.63 -3.25 10.89
C THR A 465 5.03 -2.64 10.85
N ASP A 466 5.12 -1.30 10.83
CA ASP A 466 6.39 -0.56 10.76
C ASP A 466 7.23 -0.77 12.02
N PHE A 467 6.62 -0.71 13.21
CA PHE A 467 7.33 -0.99 14.46
C PHE A 467 7.82 -2.43 14.54
N TYR A 468 7.00 -3.40 14.12
CA TYR A 468 7.43 -4.79 14.16
C TYR A 468 8.50 -5.11 13.12
N ASN A 469 8.46 -4.48 11.95
CA ASN A 469 9.55 -4.52 10.97
C ASN A 469 10.84 -3.98 11.60
N LEU A 470 10.77 -2.80 12.24
CA LEU A 470 11.89 -2.20 12.96
C LEU A 470 12.41 -3.10 14.10
N LYS A 471 11.52 -3.66 14.92
CA LYS A 471 11.85 -4.58 16.01
C LYS A 471 12.56 -5.82 15.49
N SER A 472 12.09 -6.38 14.39
CA SER A 472 12.71 -7.55 13.77
C SER A 472 14.03 -7.22 13.06
N GLU A 473 14.19 -6.00 12.53
CA GLU A 473 15.48 -5.53 12.00
C GLU A 473 16.50 -5.35 13.10
N THR A 474 16.11 -4.73 14.21
CA THR A 474 16.97 -4.42 15.35
C THR A 474 17.19 -5.60 16.28
N ASN A 475 16.41 -6.68 16.12
CA ASN A 475 16.34 -7.82 17.02
C ASN A 475 16.09 -7.38 18.48
N ALA A 476 15.29 -6.32 18.65
CA ALA A 476 15.03 -5.70 19.93
C ALA A 476 14.15 -6.62 20.80
N ASP A 477 14.66 -7.03 21.95
CA ASP A 477 13.86 -7.71 22.99
C ASP A 477 13.10 -6.66 23.81
N PHE A 478 12.20 -5.96 23.14
CA PHE A 478 11.44 -4.87 23.72
C PHE A 478 9.94 -5.11 23.54
N THR A 479 9.19 -5.03 24.63
CA THR A 479 7.73 -5.17 24.63
C THR A 479 7.11 -3.83 25.05
N PRO A 480 6.51 -3.08 24.12
CA PRO A 480 5.98 -1.76 24.44
C PRO A 480 4.76 -1.85 25.35
N THR A 481 4.69 -0.88 26.26
CA THR A 481 3.56 -0.71 27.18
C THR A 481 2.47 0.16 26.56
N SER A 482 2.83 1.12 25.70
CA SER A 482 1.96 2.11 25.07
C SER A 482 1.25 1.58 23.81
N ARG A 483 0.22 0.77 24.01
CA ARG A 483 -0.41 -0.04 22.95
C ARG A 483 -1.68 0.54 22.32
N PHE A 484 -2.27 1.59 22.90
CA PHE A 484 -3.61 2.03 22.52
C PHE A 484 -3.64 3.24 21.59
N GLY A 485 -2.57 4.05 21.53
CA GLY A 485 -2.52 5.21 20.64
C GLY A 485 -3.49 6.33 21.02
N ILE A 486 -3.86 6.40 22.30
CA ILE A 486 -4.74 7.44 22.88
C ILE A 486 -4.06 8.28 23.96
N GLY A 487 -2.84 7.89 24.37
CA GLY A 487 -2.13 8.53 25.49
C GLY A 487 -1.91 10.02 25.30
N ILE A 488 -1.73 10.49 24.05
CA ILE A 488 -1.59 11.93 23.80
C ILE A 488 -2.86 12.73 24.10
N LEU A 489 -4.05 12.13 23.93
CA LEU A 489 -5.31 12.80 24.25
C LEU A 489 -5.46 13.05 25.75
N SER A 490 -4.81 12.23 26.59
CA SER A 490 -4.80 12.44 28.04
C SER A 490 -4.12 13.76 28.42
N CYS A 491 -3.21 14.29 27.58
CA CYS A 491 -2.59 15.60 27.81
C CYS A 491 -3.61 16.75 27.74
N PHE A 492 -4.65 16.61 26.92
CA PHE A 492 -5.74 17.58 26.85
C PHE A 492 -6.68 17.55 28.06
N MET A 493 -6.51 16.63 29.01
CA MET A 493 -7.17 16.69 30.31
C MET A 493 -6.54 17.75 31.24
N VAL A 494 -5.29 18.14 30.98
CA VAL A 494 -4.48 19.01 31.85
C VAL A 494 -3.89 20.23 31.14
N ALA A 495 -3.99 20.30 29.81
CA ALA A 495 -3.45 21.39 29.00
C ALA A 495 -4.36 21.72 27.81
N ASP A 496 -4.48 23.01 27.48
CA ASP A 496 -5.20 23.47 26.29
C ASP A 496 -4.33 23.42 25.03
N THR A 497 -3.02 23.62 25.19
CA THR A 497 -2.04 23.63 24.11
C THR A 497 -0.92 22.63 24.39
N LEU A 498 -0.60 21.83 23.38
CA LEU A 498 0.53 20.92 23.37
C LEU A 498 1.56 21.40 22.35
N MET A 499 2.83 21.51 22.76
CA MET A 499 3.94 21.69 21.83
C MET A 499 4.83 20.45 21.86
N VAL A 500 5.30 20.03 20.70
CA VAL A 500 6.16 18.85 20.54
C VAL A 500 7.33 19.23 19.65
N ASP A 501 8.50 19.31 20.25
CA ASP A 501 9.75 19.29 19.50
C ASP A 501 10.23 17.84 19.41
N THR A 502 10.66 17.37 18.24
CA THR A 502 11.14 15.99 18.08
C THR A 502 12.11 15.85 16.93
N LYS A 503 12.97 14.83 17.00
CA LYS A 503 13.97 14.52 15.97
C LYS A 503 14.25 13.03 15.97
N ARG A 504 14.01 12.37 14.83
CA ARG A 504 14.15 10.93 14.74
C ARG A 504 15.58 10.47 14.53
N VAL A 505 16.01 9.44 15.25
CA VAL A 505 17.24 8.70 14.96
C VAL A 505 16.96 7.64 13.87
N LEU A 506 17.68 7.72 12.75
CA LEU A 506 17.46 6.84 11.59
C LEU A 506 18.56 5.78 11.46
N ALA A 507 19.81 6.14 11.74
CA ALA A 507 20.96 5.25 11.64
C ALA A 507 22.11 5.77 12.53
N PRO A 508 23.24 5.05 12.66
CA PRO A 508 24.43 5.57 13.33
C PRO A 508 24.80 6.95 12.80
N TYR A 509 24.82 7.95 13.68
CA TYR A 509 25.14 9.35 13.37
C TYR A 509 24.24 10.01 12.31
N LYS A 510 23.06 9.44 12.01
CA LYS A 510 22.09 9.98 11.06
C LYS A 510 20.72 10.16 11.72
N SER A 511 20.18 11.35 11.59
CA SER A 511 18.85 11.71 12.11
C SER A 511 18.02 12.42 11.05
N SER A 512 16.71 12.47 11.25
CA SER A 512 15.81 13.30 10.44
C SER A 512 16.06 14.79 10.67
N GLU A 513 15.40 15.62 9.86
CA GLU A 513 15.20 17.03 10.21
C GLU A 513 14.44 17.16 11.54
N SER A 514 14.70 18.24 12.27
CA SER A 514 13.98 18.54 13.52
C SER A 514 12.59 19.05 13.19
N LEU A 515 11.59 18.57 13.92
CA LEU A 515 10.19 18.97 13.78
C LEU A 515 9.72 19.67 15.05
N SER A 516 8.94 20.72 14.88
CA SER A 516 8.33 21.49 15.97
C SER A 516 6.86 21.70 15.66
N ILE A 517 6.02 21.09 16.47
CA ILE A 517 4.57 20.99 16.25
C ILE A 517 3.85 21.68 17.40
N THR A 518 2.83 22.45 17.09
CA THR A 518 1.90 22.99 18.09
C THR A 518 0.50 22.50 17.81
N VAL A 519 -0.21 22.08 18.86
CA VAL A 519 -1.57 21.53 18.84
C VAL A 519 -2.42 22.36 19.80
N GLU A 520 -3.30 23.21 19.27
CA GLU A 520 -4.16 24.09 20.07
C GLU A 520 -5.53 23.43 20.30
N GLY A 521 -5.65 22.54 21.27
CA GLY A 521 -6.89 21.81 21.53
C GLY A 521 -7.16 20.66 20.55
N GLN A 522 -8.22 19.90 20.84
CA GLN A 522 -8.47 18.56 20.27
C GLN A 522 -8.97 18.55 18.81
N GLU A 523 -9.42 19.71 18.31
CA GLU A 523 -9.98 19.89 16.96
C GLU A 523 -9.05 20.69 16.03
N SER A 524 -7.84 21.05 16.49
CA SER A 524 -6.98 22.00 15.76
C SER A 524 -6.02 21.34 14.78
N ILE A 525 -5.73 22.11 13.73
CA ILE A 525 -4.74 21.79 12.70
C ILE A 525 -3.35 21.92 13.31
N PHE A 526 -2.52 20.90 13.13
CA PHE A 526 -1.09 20.97 13.45
C PHE A 526 -0.41 21.95 12.49
N TRP A 527 0.34 22.94 12.99
CA TRP A 527 1.18 23.78 12.13
C TRP A 527 2.63 23.79 12.59
N ASN A 528 3.53 23.84 11.60
CA ASN A 528 4.97 23.82 11.80
C ASN A 528 5.53 25.25 11.89
N LYS A 529 6.30 25.54 12.94
CA LYS A 529 7.25 26.66 12.94
C LYS A 529 8.65 26.09 12.70
N GLY A 530 9.40 26.68 11.76
CA GLY A 530 10.79 26.29 11.52
C GLY A 530 11.60 26.37 12.82
N SER A 531 12.32 25.30 13.15
CA SER A 531 13.09 25.18 14.40
C SER A 531 14.44 25.90 14.28
N SER A 532 14.76 26.73 15.28
CA SER A 532 16.08 27.38 15.44
C SER A 532 16.90 26.78 16.60
N LYS A 533 16.49 25.65 17.19
CA LYS A 533 17.16 25.06 18.36
C LYS A 533 17.71 23.66 18.04
N GLN A 534 18.96 23.42 18.47
CA GLN A 534 19.54 22.08 18.50
C GLN A 534 18.77 21.22 19.52
N SER A 535 17.95 20.31 18.98
CA SER A 535 17.46 19.04 19.54
C SER A 535 17.32 18.90 21.06
N PHE A 536 16.07 18.87 21.51
CA PHE A 536 15.55 18.09 22.66
C PHE A 536 14.08 17.76 22.33
N GLU A 537 13.54 16.63 22.79
CA GLU A 537 12.08 16.57 22.90
C GLU A 537 11.67 17.57 23.97
N VAL A 538 11.04 18.67 23.57
CA VAL A 538 10.54 19.69 24.49
C VAL A 538 9.03 19.66 24.37
N PHE A 539 8.37 19.09 25.37
CA PHE A 539 6.95 19.34 25.55
C PHE A 539 6.80 20.72 26.19
N ARG A 540 6.39 21.74 25.43
CA ARG A 540 6.06 23.07 26.01
C ARG A 540 4.54 23.18 26.17
N ARG A 541 4.11 23.45 27.40
CA ARG A 541 2.76 23.91 27.73
C ARG A 541 2.73 25.44 27.62
N VAL A 542 1.74 25.97 26.91
CA VAL A 542 1.41 27.40 26.77
C VAL A 542 -0.05 27.46 27.21
N GLY A 543 -0.30 27.84 28.46
CA GLY A 543 -1.63 27.77 29.05
C GLY A 543 -1.89 28.90 30.04
N ALA A 544 -2.68 29.87 29.61
CA ALA A 544 -3.40 30.77 30.50
C ALA A 544 -4.64 30.08 31.09
N ALA A 545 -4.81 30.23 32.40
CA ALA A 545 -5.96 29.89 33.24
C ALA A 545 -6.19 28.40 33.61
N VAL A 546 -5.35 27.88 34.52
CA VAL A 546 -5.77 26.76 35.38
C VAL A 546 -6.64 27.29 36.51
N ASN A 547 -7.86 26.78 36.59
CA ASN A 547 -8.80 27.02 37.68
C ASN A 547 -8.16 26.63 39.03
N ALA A 548 -8.41 27.44 40.06
CA ALA A 548 -7.69 27.49 41.34
C ALA A 548 -7.66 26.20 42.20
N THR A 549 -8.24 25.09 41.75
CA THR A 549 -8.30 23.80 42.46
C THR A 549 -7.04 22.94 42.32
N PHE A 550 -6.18 23.22 41.33
CA PHE A 550 -4.90 22.51 41.12
C PHE A 550 -3.82 22.89 42.16
N TYR A 551 -4.00 24.02 42.86
CA TYR A 551 -3.00 24.56 43.78
C TYR A 551 -2.79 23.71 45.04
N THR A 552 -3.77 22.87 45.39
CA THR A 552 -3.78 22.14 46.67
C THR A 552 -3.30 20.69 46.60
N GLN A 553 -3.20 20.06 45.42
CA GLN A 553 -2.86 18.62 45.33
C GLN A 553 -1.38 18.32 45.11
N PHE A 554 -0.58 19.29 44.66
CA PHE A 554 0.86 19.10 44.41
C PHE A 554 1.77 19.56 45.56
N LEU A 555 1.22 20.22 46.60
CA LEU A 555 1.98 20.68 47.76
C LEU A 555 2.05 19.67 48.92
N ASP A 556 1.36 18.53 48.82
CA ASP A 556 1.30 17.49 49.88
C ASP A 556 2.11 16.22 49.54
N LEU A 557 3.08 16.31 48.64
CA LEU A 557 4.05 15.24 48.36
C LEU A 557 5.44 15.65 48.87
N ASP A 558 5.64 15.50 50.18
CA ASP A 558 6.95 15.41 50.85
C ASP A 558 7.53 13.99 50.77
#